data_AF-A0A8B9X8G2-F1
#
_entry.id   AF-A0A8B9X8G2-F1
#
_cell.length_a   1.000
_cell.length_b   1.000
_cell.length_c   1.000
_cell.angle_alpha   90.00
_cell.angle_beta   90.00
_cell.angle_gamma   90.00
#
_symmetry.space_group_name_H-M   'P 1'
#
loop_
_entity.id
_entity.type
_entity.pdbx_description
1 polymer ?
#
loop_
_entity_poly.entity_id
_entity_poly.type
_entity_poly.pdbx_seq_one_letter_code
_entity_poly.pdbx_strand_id
1 'polypeptide(L)'
;MAEKFDHLEEHLEKFVENIRQLGIIVSDFQPSSQAGLNQKLNFIVTGLQDIDKCRQQLHDITVPLEVFEYIDQGRNPQLYTKECLERALAKNEQVKGKIDTMKKFKSLLIQELSKVFPEDMAKYQASEGKTTLPPNHTRPLSEDPPRPAELVVALRPL
;
A
#
# COMPACT_ATOMS: atom_id res chain seq x y z
N MET A 1 -0.74 -7.09 17.15
CA MET A 1 -1.04 -6.18 16.01
C MET A 1 -2.55 -6.16 15.76
N ALA A 2 -3.21 -7.33 15.70
CA ALA A 2 -4.68 -7.44 15.67
C ALA A 2 -5.36 -6.78 16.88
N GLU A 3 -4.89 -7.04 18.11
CA GLU A 3 -5.48 -6.52 19.36
C GLU A 3 -5.70 -4.99 19.40
N LYS A 4 -4.88 -4.20 18.70
CA LYS A 4 -5.05 -2.73 18.63
C LYS A 4 -6.27 -2.33 17.78
N PHE A 5 -6.54 -3.10 16.73
CA PHE A 5 -7.68 -2.87 15.85
C PHE A 5 -8.96 -3.44 16.44
N ASP A 6 -8.86 -4.58 17.15
CA ASP A 6 -10.00 -5.22 17.79
C ASP A 6 -10.74 -4.25 18.73
N HIS A 7 -10.00 -3.43 19.49
CA HIS A 7 -10.60 -2.44 20.38
C HIS A 7 -11.31 -1.30 19.63
N LEU A 8 -10.69 -0.76 18.59
CA LEU A 8 -11.31 0.27 17.76
C LEU A 8 -12.57 -0.28 17.06
N GLU A 9 -12.48 -1.50 16.52
CA GLU A 9 -13.58 -2.20 15.86
C GLU A 9 -14.76 -2.38 16.81
N GLU A 10 -14.52 -2.89 18.02
CA GLU A 10 -15.56 -3.06 19.05
C GLU A 10 -16.24 -1.72 19.40
N HIS A 11 -15.48 -0.63 19.53
CA HIS A 11 -16.03 0.69 19.79
C HIS A 11 -16.83 1.25 18.60
N LEU A 12 -16.39 1.02 17.36
CA LEU A 12 -17.11 1.40 16.15
C LEU A 12 -18.41 0.62 16.00
N GLU A 13 -18.41 -0.70 16.22
CA GLU A 13 -19.61 -1.53 16.16
C GLU A 13 -20.65 -1.08 17.19
N LYS A 14 -20.23 -0.88 18.45
CA LYS A 14 -21.10 -0.34 19.51
C LYS A 14 -21.64 1.04 19.14
N PHE A 15 -20.83 1.89 18.53
CA PHE A 15 -21.24 3.22 18.11
C PHE A 15 -22.30 3.18 17.00
N VAL A 16 -22.08 2.38 15.96
CA VAL A 16 -23.05 2.15 14.87
C VAL A 16 -24.36 1.60 15.41
N GLU A 17 -24.31 0.64 16.34
CA GLU A 17 -25.49 0.07 16.97
C GLU A 17 -26.25 1.10 17.82
N ASN A 18 -25.56 1.96 18.56
CA ASN A 18 -26.19 3.05 19.32
C ASN A 18 -26.90 4.06 18.38
N ILE A 19 -26.31 4.39 17.23
CA ILE A 19 -26.95 5.24 16.22
C ILE A 19 -28.19 4.56 15.63
N ARG A 20 -28.11 3.25 15.33
CA ARG A 20 -29.27 2.49 14.84
C ARG A 20 -30.42 2.50 15.84
N GLN A 21 -30.14 2.24 17.12
CA GLN A 21 -31.13 2.30 18.20
C GLN A 21 -31.73 3.70 18.35
N LEU A 22 -30.90 4.75 18.28
CA LEU A 22 -31.38 6.13 18.27
C LEU A 22 -32.36 6.36 17.11
N GLY A 23 -32.01 5.91 15.90
CA GLY A 23 -32.86 5.99 14.72
C GLY A 23 -34.23 5.34 14.92
N ILE A 24 -34.28 4.18 15.59
CA ILE A 24 -35.55 3.50 15.92
C ILE A 24 -36.39 4.34 16.89
N ILE A 25 -35.80 4.84 17.98
CA ILE A 25 -36.51 5.65 18.99
C ILE A 25 -37.07 6.93 18.34
N VAL A 26 -36.30 7.56 17.46
CA VAL A 26 -36.74 8.79 16.77
C VAL A 26 -37.83 8.49 15.73
N SER A 27 -37.78 7.32 15.07
CA SER A 27 -38.78 6.94 14.06
C SER A 27 -40.17 6.64 14.66
N ASP A 28 -40.23 6.13 15.90
CA ASP A 28 -41.46 5.87 16.64
C ASP A 28 -41.42 6.52 18.02
N PHE A 29 -41.27 7.84 18.04
CA PHE A 29 -41.11 8.58 19.28
C PHE A 29 -42.40 8.65 20.09
N GLN A 30 -42.32 8.24 21.35
CA GLN A 30 -43.37 8.45 22.36
C GLN A 30 -42.86 9.31 23.51
N PRO A 31 -43.70 10.11 24.21
CA PRO A 31 -43.26 10.90 25.36
C PRO A 31 -42.56 10.08 26.45
N SER A 32 -42.95 8.82 26.64
CA SER A 32 -42.32 7.85 27.54
C SER A 32 -40.87 7.49 27.13
N SER A 33 -40.54 7.60 25.84
CA SER A 33 -39.23 7.26 25.28
C SER A 33 -38.18 8.38 25.42
N GLN A 34 -38.57 9.59 25.84
CA GLN A 34 -37.68 10.75 25.99
C GLN A 34 -36.45 10.46 26.87
N ALA A 35 -36.63 9.72 27.96
CA ALA A 35 -35.53 9.36 28.84
C ALA A 35 -34.51 8.45 28.12
N GLY A 36 -34.99 7.45 27.38
CA GLY A 36 -34.15 6.57 26.57
C GLY A 36 -33.43 7.31 25.44
N LEU A 37 -34.10 8.26 24.80
CA LEU A 37 -33.52 9.14 23.79
C LEU A 37 -32.33 9.93 24.35
N ASN A 38 -32.52 10.63 25.48
CA ASN A 38 -31.47 11.41 26.13
C ASN A 38 -30.29 10.52 26.53
N GLN A 39 -30.57 9.32 27.04
CA GLN A 39 -29.53 8.35 27.38
C GLN A 39 -28.72 7.93 26.14
N LYS A 40 -29.38 7.66 25.00
CA LYS A 40 -28.68 7.31 23.75
C LYS A 40 -27.86 8.46 23.18
N LEU A 41 -28.36 9.69 23.25
CA LEU A 41 -27.57 10.86 22.86
C LEU A 41 -26.29 10.98 23.69
N ASN A 42 -26.38 10.79 25.01
CA ASN A 42 -25.19 10.77 25.87
C ASN A 42 -24.23 9.63 25.50
N PHE A 43 -24.74 8.42 25.18
CA PHE A 43 -23.89 7.32 24.73
C PHE A 43 -23.20 7.58 23.39
N ILE A 44 -23.83 8.31 22.47
CA ILE A 44 -23.19 8.72 21.21
C ILE A 44 -22.06 9.72 21.48
N VAL A 45 -22.28 10.69 22.36
CA VAL A 45 -21.23 11.66 22.76
C VAL A 45 -20.04 10.93 23.40
N THR A 46 -20.29 10.05 24.37
CA THR A 46 -19.23 9.26 25.00
C THR A 46 -18.58 8.30 24.00
N GLY A 47 -19.35 7.68 23.11
CA GLY A 47 -18.85 6.78 22.08
C GLY A 47 -17.88 7.47 21.12
N LEU A 48 -18.17 8.70 20.69
CA LEU A 48 -17.24 9.51 19.88
C LEU A 48 -15.94 9.81 20.64
N GLN A 49 -16.03 10.12 21.94
CA GLN A 49 -14.84 10.36 22.78
C GLN A 49 -13.99 9.09 22.94
N ASP A 50 -14.60 7.92 23.06
CA ASP A 50 -13.89 6.65 23.20
C ASP A 50 -13.22 6.24 21.88
N ILE A 51 -13.88 6.45 20.74
CA ILE A 51 -13.26 6.28 19.41
C ILE A 51 -12.06 7.22 19.23
N ASP A 52 -12.17 8.49 19.64
CA ASP A 52 -11.05 9.43 19.53
C ASP A 52 -9.86 9.04 20.41
N LYS A 53 -10.09 8.47 21.61
CA LYS A 53 -9.02 7.92 22.46
C LYS A 53 -8.28 6.76 21.79
N CYS A 54 -8.98 5.93 21.02
CA CYS A 54 -8.38 4.80 20.29
C CYS A 54 -7.35 5.28 19.25
N ARG A 55 -7.49 6.51 18.73
CA ARG A 55 -6.55 7.11 17.75
C ARG A 55 -5.10 7.06 18.22
N GLN A 56 -4.84 7.25 19.51
CA GLN A 56 -3.47 7.27 20.06
C GLN A 56 -2.74 5.94 19.83
N GLN A 57 -3.46 4.83 19.73
CA GLN A 57 -2.89 3.49 19.55
C GLN A 57 -2.53 3.19 18.07
N LEU A 58 -2.99 4.03 17.14
CA LEU A 58 -2.93 3.84 15.68
C LEU A 58 -2.06 4.88 14.96
N HIS A 59 -1.23 5.63 15.69
CA HIS A 59 -0.42 6.72 15.15
C HIS A 59 0.61 6.28 14.10
N ASP A 60 0.96 5.00 14.07
CA ASP A 60 1.91 4.39 13.14
C ASP A 60 1.27 3.96 11.81
N ILE A 61 -0.04 4.16 11.64
CA ILE A 61 -0.78 3.70 10.46
C ILE A 61 -1.12 4.89 9.57
N THR A 62 -0.73 4.78 8.30
CA THR A 62 -1.10 5.73 7.25
C THR A 62 -2.01 5.04 6.24
N VAL A 63 -3.15 5.65 5.94
CA VAL A 63 -4.09 5.17 4.92
C VAL A 63 -3.91 6.02 3.66
N PRO A 64 -3.61 5.42 2.49
CA PRO A 64 -3.54 6.15 1.23
C PRO A 64 -4.88 6.81 0.90
N LEU A 65 -4.83 8.06 0.41
CA LEU A 65 -6.04 8.84 0.14
C LEU A 65 -6.91 8.20 -0.95
N GLU A 66 -6.27 7.52 -1.89
CA GLU A 66 -6.91 6.83 -3.00
C GLU A 66 -7.85 5.71 -2.53
N VAL A 67 -7.64 5.16 -1.32
CA VAL A 67 -8.53 4.15 -0.74
C VAL A 67 -9.91 4.76 -0.40
N PHE A 68 -9.98 6.04 -0.04
CA PHE A 68 -11.25 6.69 0.27
C PHE A 68 -12.19 6.72 -0.94
N GLU A 69 -11.66 6.87 -2.16
CA GLU A 69 -12.49 6.82 -3.38
C GLU A 69 -13.20 5.47 -3.55
N TYR A 70 -12.57 4.36 -3.12
CA TYR A 70 -13.20 3.04 -3.14
C TYR A 70 -14.31 2.97 -2.11
N ILE A 71 -14.06 3.47 -0.90
CA ILE A 71 -15.03 3.46 0.21
C ILE A 71 -16.26 4.31 -0.14
N ASP A 72 -16.07 5.53 -0.62
CA ASP A 72 -17.14 6.47 -0.97
C ASP A 72 -18.03 5.93 -2.10
N GLN A 73 -17.47 5.12 -3.01
CA GLN A 73 -18.20 4.44 -4.07
C GLN A 73 -18.83 3.11 -3.64
N GLY A 74 -18.70 2.72 -2.36
CA GLY A 74 -19.17 1.43 -1.85
C GLY A 74 -18.42 0.22 -2.42
N ARG A 75 -17.21 0.42 -2.95
CA ARG A 75 -16.34 -0.64 -3.47
C ARG A 75 -15.47 -1.21 -2.35
N ASN A 76 -15.02 -2.44 -2.53
CA ASN A 76 -14.10 -3.08 -1.59
C ASN A 76 -12.72 -2.38 -1.65
N PRO A 77 -12.20 -1.81 -0.55
CA PRO A 77 -10.89 -1.15 -0.51
C PRO A 77 -9.72 -2.08 -0.82
N GLN A 78 -9.88 -3.41 -0.68
CA GLN A 78 -8.87 -4.39 -1.08
C GLN A 78 -8.60 -4.40 -2.59
N LEU A 79 -9.52 -3.88 -3.40
CA LEU A 79 -9.30 -3.70 -4.83
C LEU A 79 -8.19 -2.69 -5.10
N TYR A 80 -8.07 -1.62 -4.32
CA TYR A 80 -6.94 -0.69 -4.41
C TYR A 80 -5.61 -1.42 -4.19
N THR A 81 -5.53 -2.23 -3.13
CA THR A 81 -4.34 -3.02 -2.82
C THR A 81 -3.98 -3.94 -3.98
N LYS A 82 -4.97 -4.64 -4.54
CA LYS A 82 -4.81 -5.51 -5.70
C LYS A 82 -4.27 -4.74 -6.91
N GLU A 83 -4.91 -3.65 -7.29
CA GLU A 83 -4.48 -2.83 -8.43
C GLU A 83 -3.07 -2.26 -8.22
N CYS A 84 -2.74 -1.85 -7.00
CA CYS A 84 -1.41 -1.35 -6.68
C CYS A 84 -0.35 -2.43 -6.91
N LEU A 85 -0.60 -3.66 -6.46
CA LEU A 85 0.29 -4.80 -6.69
C LEU A 85 0.41 -5.15 -8.18
N GLU A 86 -0.70 -5.15 -8.91
CA GLU A 86 -0.72 -5.42 -10.35
C GLU A 86 0.05 -4.34 -11.14
N ARG A 87 -0.15 -3.06 -10.82
CA ARG A 87 0.61 -1.95 -11.40
C ARG A 87 2.10 -2.06 -11.09
N ALA A 88 2.47 -2.42 -9.87
CA ALA A 88 3.86 -2.61 -9.47
C ALA A 88 4.51 -3.76 -10.25
N LEU A 89 3.81 -4.88 -10.40
CA LEU A 89 4.27 -6.03 -11.19
C LEU A 89 4.49 -5.65 -12.66
N ALA A 90 3.48 -5.05 -13.30
CA ALA A 90 3.57 -4.62 -14.70
C ALA A 90 4.72 -3.63 -14.92
N LYS A 91 4.92 -2.68 -13.99
CA LYS A 91 6.02 -1.71 -14.05
C LYS A 91 7.38 -2.38 -13.88
N ASN A 92 7.49 -3.39 -13.02
CA ASN A 92 8.71 -4.16 -12.84
C ASN A 92 9.09 -4.92 -14.12
N GLU A 93 8.14 -5.64 -14.72
CA GLU A 93 8.34 -6.34 -15.99
C GLU A 93 8.73 -5.38 -17.12
N GLN A 94 8.07 -4.23 -17.20
CA GLN A 94 8.38 -3.18 -18.17
C GLN A 94 9.83 -2.66 -18.00
N VAL A 95 10.25 -2.39 -16.75
CA VAL A 95 11.62 -1.92 -16.46
C VAL A 95 12.63 -3.01 -16.78
N LYS A 96 12.36 -4.27 -16.46
CA LYS A 96 13.20 -5.41 -16.83
C LYS A 96 13.39 -5.49 -18.34
N GLY A 97 12.31 -5.41 -19.12
CA GLY A 97 12.38 -5.39 -20.59
C GLY A 97 13.22 -4.23 -21.15
N LYS A 98 13.14 -3.05 -20.54
CA LYS A 98 14.00 -1.90 -20.91
C LYS A 98 15.47 -2.17 -20.59
N ILE A 99 15.78 -2.74 -19.43
CA ILE A 99 17.15 -3.11 -19.05
C ILE A 99 17.73 -4.13 -20.03
N ASP A 100 16.97 -5.16 -20.37
CA ASP A 100 17.41 -6.23 -21.27
C ASP A 100 17.63 -5.70 -22.70
N THR A 101 16.73 -4.83 -23.18
CA THR A 101 16.89 -4.15 -24.47
C THR A 101 18.13 -3.26 -24.49
N MET A 102 18.37 -2.49 -23.43
CA MET A 102 19.54 -1.61 -23.32
C MET A 102 20.85 -2.42 -23.28
N LYS A 103 20.87 -3.55 -22.54
CA LYS A 103 22.00 -4.48 -22.51
C LYS A 103 22.29 -5.04 -23.91
N LYS A 104 21.25 -5.51 -24.60
CA LYS A 104 21.38 -6.04 -25.97
C LYS A 104 21.88 -4.96 -26.94
N PHE A 105 21.34 -3.76 -26.85
CA PHE A 105 21.80 -2.62 -27.65
C PHE A 105 23.27 -2.30 -27.38
N LYS A 106 23.69 -2.22 -26.11
CA LYS A 106 25.10 -2.04 -25.72
C LYS A 106 25.98 -3.12 -26.35
N SER A 107 25.61 -4.39 -26.27
CA SER A 107 26.38 -5.49 -26.86
C SER A 107 26.53 -5.36 -28.38
N LEU A 108 25.44 -5.06 -29.10
CA LEU A 108 25.47 -4.87 -30.56
C LEU A 108 26.29 -3.64 -30.96
N LEU A 109 26.15 -2.54 -30.23
CA LEU A 109 26.91 -1.33 -30.47
C LEU A 109 28.41 -1.57 -30.28
N ILE A 110 28.80 -2.25 -29.20
CA ILE A 110 30.20 -2.66 -28.96
C ILE A 110 30.71 -3.54 -30.11
N GLN A 111 29.91 -4.50 -30.58
CA GLN A 111 30.28 -5.37 -31.69
C GLN A 111 30.54 -4.58 -32.98
N GLU A 112 29.64 -3.67 -33.39
CA GLU A 112 29.83 -2.87 -34.60
C GLU A 112 30.99 -1.88 -34.47
N LEU A 113 31.10 -1.19 -33.33
CA LEU A 113 32.23 -0.29 -33.07
C LEU A 113 33.57 -1.03 -33.09
N SER A 114 33.62 -2.29 -32.63
CA SER A 114 34.85 -3.09 -32.65
C SER A 114 35.30 -3.46 -34.06
N LYS A 115 34.37 -3.48 -35.04
CA LYS A 115 34.70 -3.69 -36.46
C LYS A 115 35.25 -2.42 -37.11
N VAL A 116 34.72 -1.25 -36.76
CA VAL A 116 35.08 0.04 -37.39
C VAL A 116 36.28 0.70 -36.71
N PHE A 117 36.40 0.59 -35.38
CA PHE A 117 37.41 1.26 -34.56
C PHE A 117 38.08 0.30 -33.56
N PRO A 118 38.86 -0.70 -34.03
CA PRO A 118 39.41 -1.76 -33.17
C PRO A 118 40.37 -1.25 -32.07
N GLU A 119 41.22 -0.27 -32.38
CA GLU A 119 42.19 0.27 -31.42
C GLU A 119 41.53 1.06 -30.28
N ASP A 120 40.53 1.88 -30.62
CA ASP A 120 39.81 2.68 -29.62
C ASP A 120 38.90 1.80 -28.76
N MET A 121 38.30 0.75 -29.34
CA MET A 121 37.52 -0.23 -28.58
C MET A 121 38.38 -1.05 -27.62
N ALA A 122 39.63 -1.38 -27.96
CA ALA A 122 40.56 -2.02 -27.04
C ALA A 122 40.87 -1.13 -25.82
N LYS A 123 41.05 0.18 -26.03
CA LYS A 123 41.23 1.16 -24.94
C LYS A 123 39.97 1.29 -24.08
N TYR A 124 38.79 1.35 -24.70
CA TYR A 124 37.51 1.42 -24.00
C TYR A 124 37.25 0.19 -23.11
N GLN A 125 37.47 -1.03 -23.63
CA GLN A 125 37.29 -2.27 -22.88
C GLN A 125 38.27 -2.38 -21.70
N ALA A 126 39.50 -1.89 -21.85
CA ALA A 126 40.47 -1.80 -20.76
C ALA A 126 40.03 -0.81 -19.64
N SER A 127 39.19 0.17 -19.97
CA SER A 127 38.64 1.14 -19.01
C SER A 127 37.31 0.71 -18.36
N GLU A 128 36.45 -0.03 -19.07
CA GLU A 128 35.14 -0.52 -18.55
C GLU A 128 35.27 -1.44 -17.34
N GLY A 129 36.38 -2.19 -17.20
CA GLY A 129 36.65 -3.03 -16.03
C GLY A 129 36.79 -2.25 -14.71
N LYS A 130 36.89 -0.91 -14.75
CA LYS A 130 36.97 -0.02 -13.56
C LYS A 130 35.64 0.61 -13.16
N THR A 131 34.57 0.51 -13.97
CA THR A 131 33.26 1.12 -13.68
C THR A 131 32.22 0.05 -13.32
N THR A 132 32.57 -0.83 -12.39
CA THR A 132 31.55 -1.64 -11.71
C THR A 132 30.68 -0.70 -10.86
N LEU A 133 29.44 -0.52 -11.30
CA LEU A 133 28.34 -0.01 -10.47
C LEU A 133 28.41 -0.67 -9.08
N PRO A 134 28.14 0.05 -7.99
CA PRO A 134 28.16 -0.52 -6.65
C PRO A 134 27.21 -1.74 -6.59
N PRO A 135 27.57 -2.79 -5.82
CA PRO A 135 26.76 -4.00 -5.71
C PRO A 135 25.50 -3.69 -4.90
N ASN A 136 24.47 -3.12 -5.52
CA ASN A 136 23.17 -2.98 -4.91
C ASN A 136 22.22 -4.05 -5.46
N HIS A 137 22.02 -5.07 -4.63
CA HIS A 137 20.90 -6.01 -4.63
C HIS A 137 20.43 -6.53 -6.00
N THR A 138 21.34 -7.06 -6.81
CA THR A 138 20.95 -8.09 -7.78
C THR A 138 20.59 -9.35 -6.99
N ARG A 139 19.30 -9.49 -6.65
CA ARG A 139 18.73 -10.79 -6.29
C ARG A 139 19.07 -11.76 -7.45
N PRO A 140 19.65 -12.94 -7.19
CA PRO A 140 20.08 -13.85 -8.25
C PRO A 140 18.90 -14.19 -9.18
N LEU A 141 19.18 -14.22 -10.49
CA LEU A 141 18.23 -14.45 -11.60
C LEU A 141 17.49 -15.80 -11.58
N SER A 142 17.71 -16.63 -10.55
CA SER A 142 17.12 -17.96 -10.37
C SER A 142 16.06 -18.01 -9.26
N GLU A 143 15.84 -16.94 -8.51
CA GLU A 143 14.75 -16.91 -7.53
C GLU A 143 13.48 -16.44 -8.22
N ASP A 144 12.43 -17.26 -8.09
CA ASP A 144 11.06 -16.91 -8.44
C ASP A 144 10.74 -15.47 -7.97
N PRO A 145 9.91 -14.72 -8.70
CA PRO A 145 9.49 -13.41 -8.26
C PRO A 145 8.99 -13.52 -6.80
N PRO A 146 9.38 -12.58 -5.90
CA PRO A 146 8.94 -12.61 -4.52
C PRO A 146 7.45 -12.82 -4.48
N ARG A 147 7.01 -13.87 -3.78
CA ARG A 147 5.57 -14.14 -3.58
C ARG A 147 4.92 -12.83 -3.10
N PRO A 148 3.66 -12.55 -3.44
CA PRO A 148 3.00 -11.28 -3.09
C PRO A 148 3.16 -10.88 -1.61
N ALA A 149 3.28 -11.86 -0.70
CA ALA A 149 3.57 -11.64 0.72
C ALA A 149 4.93 -10.96 1.01
N GLU A 150 5.99 -11.20 0.22
CA GLU A 150 7.31 -10.59 0.42
C GLU A 150 7.36 -9.12 -0.02
N LEU A 151 6.55 -8.75 -1.02
CA LEU A 151 6.39 -7.35 -1.46
C LEU A 151 5.71 -6.49 -0.39
N VAL A 152 4.79 -7.09 0.39
CA VAL A 152 4.13 -6.41 1.51
C VAL A 152 5.12 -6.13 2.65
N VAL A 153 6.11 -7.00 2.87
CA VAL A 153 7.16 -6.80 3.89
C VAL A 153 8.16 -5.72 3.47
N ALA A 154 8.48 -5.61 2.18
CA ALA A 154 9.39 -4.59 1.66
C ALA A 154 8.82 -3.16 1.62
N LEU A 155 7.50 -3.00 1.81
CA LEU A 155 6.80 -1.72 1.86
C LEU A 155 6.63 -1.16 3.28
N ARG A 156 7.24 -1.78 4.30
CA ARG A 156 7.26 -1.21 5.65
C ARG A 156 8.20 0.01 5.68
N PRO A 157 7.77 1.16 6.21
CA PRO A 157 8.68 2.30 6.34
C PRO A 157 9.80 1.98 7.33
N LEU A 158 11.01 2.49 7.05
CA LEU A 158 12.09 2.65 8.03
C LEU A 158 11.68 3.61 9.15
#